data_AF-A0A8H5LLH2-F1
#
_entry.id   AF-A0A8H5LLH2-F1
#
_cell.length_a   1.000
_cell.length_b   1.000
_cell.length_c   1.000
_cell.angle_alpha   90.00
_cell.angle_beta   90.00
_cell.angle_gamma   90.00
#
_symmetry.space_group_name_H-M   'P 1'
#
loop_
_entity.id
_entity.type
_entity.pdbx_description
1 polymer ?
#
loop_
_entity_poly.entity_id
_entity_poly.type
_entity_poly.pdbx_seq_one_letter_code
_entity_poly.pdbx_strand_id
1 'polypeptide(L)'
;MRCTSFFALVALAAATSAATISTVDKRKNVDRPDPANLDHCPGHATGDADTCTFESESQGADAVLEHIVGSPVDNCKGGTDDIKTTIGGDTSVAQTWKYGISAGFSADGGEELPVGVSFESSDTWSNTDAKTFRQNIDVTIQPGKKAALVAKVTHKTFFGRVRLNYGDPSGEPGANDYHYVWYANGVGSVQPTDQVTYDQRIVNCDQDI
;
A
#
# COMPACT_ATOMS: atom_id res chain seq x y z
N MET A 1 -61.50 -66.95 10.76
CA MET A 1 -61.70 -65.49 10.69
C MET A 1 -60.66 -64.86 11.61
N ARG A 2 -59.61 -64.21 11.05
CA ARG A 2 -59.35 -62.75 11.14
C ARG A 2 -59.42 -62.24 12.60
N CYS A 3 -58.37 -61.72 13.24
CA CYS A 3 -57.52 -60.60 12.82
C CYS A 3 -56.15 -60.58 13.53
N THR A 4 -55.11 -60.24 12.75
CA THR A 4 -53.96 -59.36 13.01
C THR A 4 -53.89 -58.61 14.35
N SER A 5 -52.69 -58.50 14.93
CA SER A 5 -52.07 -57.19 15.27
C SER A 5 -50.57 -57.31 15.57
N PHE A 6 -49.78 -56.71 14.68
CA PHE A 6 -48.39 -56.27 14.87
C PHE A 6 -48.38 -55.10 15.85
N PHE A 7 -47.45 -55.08 16.81
CA PHE A 7 -47.06 -53.84 17.50
C PHE A 7 -45.60 -53.55 17.20
N ALA A 8 -45.40 -52.49 16.42
CA ALA A 8 -44.12 -51.89 16.09
C ALA A 8 -43.62 -51.04 17.28
N LEU A 9 -42.38 -51.27 17.69
CA LEU A 9 -41.65 -50.41 18.62
C LEU A 9 -41.27 -49.11 17.90
N VAL A 10 -41.91 -48.00 18.29
CA VAL A 10 -41.50 -46.65 17.88
C VAL A 10 -40.44 -46.17 18.86
N ALA A 11 -39.18 -46.11 18.41
CA ALA A 11 -38.12 -45.43 19.14
C ALA A 11 -38.26 -43.91 18.91
N LEU A 12 -38.66 -43.19 19.96
CA LEU A 12 -38.58 -41.73 20.01
C LEU A 12 -37.09 -41.35 20.14
N ALA A 13 -36.45 -40.99 19.02
CA ALA A 13 -35.19 -40.27 19.05
C ALA A 13 -35.50 -38.81 19.40
N ALA A 14 -35.32 -38.44 20.67
CA ALA A 14 -35.26 -37.04 21.07
C ALA A 14 -33.98 -36.44 20.48
N ALA A 15 -34.09 -35.79 19.32
CA ALA A 15 -33.05 -34.89 18.83
C ALA A 15 -33.02 -33.68 19.77
N THR A 16 -32.16 -33.75 20.78
CA THR A 16 -31.75 -32.56 21.51
C THR A 16 -31.04 -31.66 20.52
N SER A 17 -31.74 -30.63 20.05
CA SER A 17 -31.12 -29.49 19.39
C SER A 17 -30.18 -28.87 20.41
N ALA A 18 -28.91 -29.28 20.39
CA ALA A 18 -27.84 -28.46 20.91
C ALA A 18 -27.87 -27.20 20.05
N ALA A 19 -28.62 -26.19 20.50
CA ALA A 19 -28.38 -24.84 20.09
C ALA A 19 -26.93 -24.59 20.48
N THR A 20 -26.03 -24.69 19.51
CA THR A 20 -24.70 -24.16 19.63
C THR A 20 -24.94 -22.71 20.00
N ILE A 21 -24.76 -22.39 21.27
CA ILE A 21 -24.51 -21.02 21.70
C ILE A 21 -23.18 -20.75 21.01
N SER A 22 -23.24 -20.27 19.76
CA SER A 22 -22.20 -19.41 19.25
C SER A 22 -22.17 -18.31 20.28
N THR A 23 -21.23 -18.39 21.20
CA THR A 23 -20.72 -17.23 21.89
C THR A 23 -20.22 -16.35 20.76
N VAL A 24 -21.13 -15.54 20.22
CA VAL A 24 -20.77 -14.38 19.44
C VAL A 24 -19.82 -13.65 20.37
N ASP A 25 -18.54 -13.65 20.01
CA ASP A 25 -17.59 -12.76 20.64
C ASP A 25 -18.13 -11.36 20.37
N LYS A 26 -18.85 -10.82 21.35
CA LYS A 26 -19.34 -9.44 21.30
C LYS A 26 -18.13 -8.57 21.01
N ARG A 27 -18.29 -7.59 20.12
CA ARG A 27 -17.24 -6.60 19.87
C ARG A 27 -16.75 -6.08 21.22
N LYS A 28 -15.42 -5.97 21.35
CA LYS A 28 -14.80 -5.53 22.59
C LYS A 28 -15.47 -4.23 22.99
N ASN A 29 -16.01 -4.16 24.20
CA ASN A 29 -16.64 -2.95 24.74
C ASN A 29 -15.51 -1.98 25.08
N VAL A 30 -14.89 -1.42 24.04
CA VAL A 30 -13.82 -0.44 24.14
C VAL A 30 -14.46 0.86 24.62
N ASP A 31 -14.00 1.36 25.78
CA ASP A 31 -14.12 2.80 26.06
C ASP A 31 -13.65 3.51 24.80
N ARG A 32 -14.57 4.29 24.20
CA ARG A 32 -14.49 4.80 22.82
C ARG A 32 -13.04 5.06 22.42
N PRO A 33 -12.50 4.31 21.44
CA PRO A 33 -11.07 4.29 21.20
C PRO A 33 -10.56 5.69 20.92
N ASP A 34 -9.43 6.02 21.53
CA ASP A 34 -8.68 7.24 21.24
C ASP A 34 -8.33 7.24 19.75
N PRO A 35 -8.92 8.15 18.93
CA PRO A 35 -8.68 8.19 17.49
C PRO A 35 -7.22 8.55 17.15
N ALA A 36 -6.41 8.94 18.15
CA ALA A 36 -4.98 9.11 18.02
C ALA A 36 -4.19 7.79 17.94
N ASN A 37 -4.83 6.62 18.03
CA ASN A 37 -4.16 5.32 18.16
C ASN A 37 -4.47 4.31 17.01
N LEU A 38 -4.73 4.80 15.78
CA LEU A 38 -4.86 4.00 14.54
C LEU A 38 -3.98 4.52 13.37
N ASP A 39 -2.96 5.31 13.68
CA ASP A 39 -1.95 5.96 12.81
C ASP A 39 -2.30 6.02 11.31
N HIS A 40 -3.48 6.59 11.10
CA HIS A 40 -4.11 7.16 9.91
C HIS A 40 -4.17 6.33 8.62
N CYS A 41 -4.37 5.01 8.69
CA CYS A 41 -4.39 4.06 7.55
C CYS A 41 -4.76 4.68 6.17
N PRO A 42 -3.79 4.76 5.25
CA PRO A 42 -3.57 3.62 4.37
C PRO A 42 -2.16 3.01 4.44
N GLY A 43 -2.07 1.67 4.49
CA GLY A 43 -0.82 0.90 4.64
C GLY A 43 -0.67 0.26 6.02
N HIS A 44 -1.60 0.59 6.93
CA HIS A 44 -1.64 0.11 8.30
C HIS A 44 -2.89 -0.72 8.57
N ALA A 45 -2.83 -1.53 9.63
CA ALA A 45 -3.97 -2.28 10.12
C ALA A 45 -5.08 -1.32 10.58
N THR A 46 -6.33 -1.67 10.29
CA THR A 46 -7.51 -0.89 10.70
C THR A 46 -7.79 -0.96 12.21
N GLY A 47 -7.10 -1.83 12.93
CA GLY A 47 -7.28 -2.04 14.36
C GLY A 47 -8.73 -2.35 14.71
N ASP A 48 -9.29 -1.57 15.64
CA ASP A 48 -10.67 -1.73 16.12
C ASP A 48 -11.72 -1.03 15.22
N ALA A 49 -11.30 -0.32 14.16
CA ALA A 49 -12.24 0.26 13.19
C ALA A 49 -12.78 -0.80 12.22
N ASP A 50 -14.08 -0.71 11.89
CA ASP A 50 -14.69 -1.58 10.89
C ASP A 50 -14.22 -1.23 9.47
N THR A 51 -13.96 0.05 9.22
CA THR A 51 -13.55 0.54 7.90
C THR A 51 -12.69 1.77 8.04
N CYS A 52 -11.59 1.80 7.29
CA CYS A 52 -10.73 2.96 7.13
C CYS A 52 -10.61 3.29 5.63
N THR A 53 -11.04 4.49 5.23
CA THR A 53 -11.11 4.90 3.82
C THR A 53 -10.52 6.29 3.61
N PHE A 54 -9.70 6.45 2.59
CA PHE A 54 -9.27 7.77 2.13
C PHE A 54 -10.36 8.43 1.28
N GLU A 55 -10.75 9.64 1.66
CA GLU A 55 -11.65 10.52 0.90
C GLU A 55 -10.81 11.63 0.25
N SER A 56 -10.61 11.53 -1.06
CA SER A 56 -9.90 12.56 -1.83
C SER A 56 -10.73 13.84 -1.90
N GLU A 57 -10.14 14.95 -1.49
CA GLU A 57 -10.77 16.29 -1.58
C GLU A 57 -10.28 17.05 -2.80
N SER A 58 -9.01 16.86 -3.19
CA SER A 58 -8.42 17.46 -4.37
C SER A 58 -7.29 16.61 -4.94
N GLN A 59 -7.00 16.81 -6.23
CA GLN A 59 -5.86 16.21 -6.91
C GLN A 59 -4.82 17.31 -7.18
N GLY A 60 -3.58 17.04 -6.82
CA GLY A 60 -2.43 17.88 -7.17
C GLY A 60 -2.03 17.69 -8.64
N ALA A 61 -0.97 18.38 -9.06
CA ALA A 61 -0.37 18.13 -10.36
C ALA A 61 0.26 16.72 -10.41
N ASP A 62 0.25 16.13 -11.59
CA ASP A 62 0.99 14.90 -11.84
C ASP A 62 2.49 15.21 -11.83
N ALA A 63 3.28 14.33 -11.21
CA ALA A 63 4.74 14.46 -11.13
C ALA A 63 5.42 13.28 -11.82
N VAL A 64 6.52 13.52 -12.51
CA VAL A 64 7.36 12.45 -13.07
C VAL A 64 8.56 12.26 -12.17
N LEU A 65 8.65 11.08 -11.54
CA LEU A 65 9.76 10.73 -10.67
C LEU A 65 10.65 9.70 -11.35
N GLU A 66 11.96 9.82 -11.12
CA GLU A 66 12.97 8.94 -11.69
C GLU A 66 13.34 7.83 -10.70
N HIS A 67 13.35 6.60 -11.19
CA HIS A 67 13.72 5.41 -10.43
C HIS A 67 14.76 4.61 -11.19
N ILE A 68 15.83 4.20 -10.51
CA ILE A 68 16.82 3.30 -11.09
C ILE A 68 16.18 1.91 -11.22
N VAL A 69 16.36 1.30 -12.40
CA VAL A 69 15.89 -0.06 -12.72
C VAL A 69 17.07 -1.02 -12.58
N GLY A 70 16.94 -1.97 -11.65
CA GLY A 70 18.01 -2.91 -11.32
C GLY A 70 19.24 -2.20 -10.73
N SER A 71 20.43 -2.65 -11.13
CA SER A 71 21.70 -2.10 -10.62
C SER A 71 22.46 -1.36 -11.72
N PRO A 72 23.00 -0.16 -11.46
CA PRO A 72 23.94 0.49 -12.34
C PRO A 72 25.17 -0.39 -12.58
N VAL A 73 25.77 -0.26 -13.77
CA VAL A 73 27.03 -0.94 -14.12
C VAL A 73 28.09 0.11 -14.42
N ASP A 74 29.31 -0.12 -13.94
CA ASP A 74 30.40 0.84 -14.04
C ASP A 74 31.61 0.30 -14.83
N ASN A 75 32.31 1.21 -15.51
CA ASN A 75 33.62 1.01 -16.14
C ASN A 75 34.64 1.97 -15.51
N CYS A 76 34.69 2.01 -14.17
CA CYS A 76 35.46 3.02 -13.43
C CYS A 76 36.88 2.60 -13.04
N LYS A 77 37.26 1.34 -13.25
CA LYS A 77 38.49 0.75 -12.71
C LYS A 77 39.76 1.03 -13.54
N GLY A 78 39.76 2.09 -14.35
CA GLY A 78 40.93 2.52 -15.11
C GLY A 78 41.31 1.65 -16.31
N GLY A 79 40.38 0.83 -16.82
CA GLY A 79 40.56 0.13 -18.10
C GLY A 79 40.54 1.10 -19.28
N THR A 80 40.99 0.66 -20.46
CA THR A 80 40.98 1.45 -21.71
C THR A 80 39.91 1.02 -22.69
N ASP A 81 39.24 -0.10 -22.42
CA ASP A 81 38.31 -0.72 -23.34
C ASP A 81 36.86 -0.44 -22.93
N ASP A 82 36.00 -0.31 -23.94
CA ASP A 82 34.56 -0.22 -23.76
C ASP A 82 34.00 -1.55 -23.20
N ILE A 83 33.08 -1.45 -22.24
CA ILE A 83 32.32 -2.60 -21.74
C ILE A 83 31.00 -2.67 -22.48
N LYS A 84 30.72 -3.80 -23.14
CA LYS A 84 29.40 -4.12 -23.67
C LYS A 84 28.67 -5.03 -22.69
N THR A 85 27.55 -4.55 -22.18
CA THR A 85 26.79 -5.26 -21.14
C THR A 85 25.32 -4.94 -21.24
N THR A 86 24.50 -5.76 -20.58
CA THR A 86 23.09 -5.45 -20.34
C THR A 86 22.97 -4.71 -19.01
N ILE A 87 22.16 -3.65 -18.97
CA ILE A 87 21.74 -2.95 -17.75
C ILE A 87 20.21 -3.00 -17.62
N GLY A 88 19.72 -2.88 -16.40
CA GLY A 88 18.29 -2.98 -16.09
C GLY A 88 18.01 -4.09 -15.08
N GLY A 89 16.76 -4.55 -15.07
CA GLY A 89 16.24 -5.52 -14.13
C GLY A 89 14.81 -5.17 -13.74
N ASP A 90 14.53 -5.27 -12.45
CA ASP A 90 13.26 -4.90 -11.84
C ASP A 90 13.44 -3.71 -10.90
N THR A 91 12.41 -2.87 -10.82
CA THR A 91 12.24 -1.90 -9.73
C THR A 91 10.79 -1.86 -9.31
N SER A 92 10.54 -1.75 -8.01
CA SER A 92 9.20 -1.67 -7.46
C SER A 92 8.99 -0.30 -6.83
N VAL A 93 7.98 0.41 -7.32
CA VAL A 93 7.59 1.73 -6.82
C VAL A 93 6.28 1.59 -6.08
N ALA A 94 6.26 2.00 -4.81
CA ALA A 94 5.10 1.89 -3.95
C ALA A 94 4.29 3.19 -3.92
N GLN A 95 2.97 3.05 -3.75
CA GLN A 95 2.12 4.13 -3.27
C GLN A 95 2.54 4.53 -1.87
N THR A 96 2.58 5.84 -1.61
CA THR A 96 3.02 6.40 -0.34
C THR A 96 1.98 7.37 0.23
N TRP A 97 1.92 7.46 1.55
CA TRP A 97 0.95 8.29 2.27
C TRP A 97 1.63 9.16 3.30
N LYS A 98 1.21 10.41 3.47
CA LYS A 98 1.70 11.32 4.51
C LYS A 98 0.55 11.96 5.29
N TYR A 99 0.72 12.07 6.59
CA TYR A 99 -0.24 12.69 7.50
C TYR A 99 0.25 14.04 8.02
N GLY A 100 -0.68 14.91 8.40
CA GLY A 100 -0.37 16.23 8.97
C GLY A 100 0.05 17.29 7.95
N ILE A 101 -0.32 17.13 6.67
CA ILE A 101 0.01 18.06 5.60
C ILE A 101 -1.10 19.09 5.33
N SER A 102 -0.74 20.22 4.72
CA SER A 102 -1.67 21.26 4.27
C SER A 102 -1.97 21.19 2.77
N ALA A 103 -3.03 21.88 2.33
CA ALA A 103 -3.31 22.08 0.92
C ALA A 103 -2.10 22.74 0.22
N GLY A 104 -1.62 22.14 -0.88
CA GLY A 104 -0.37 22.53 -1.55
C GLY A 104 0.72 21.44 -1.57
N PHE A 105 0.46 20.28 -0.99
CA PHE A 105 1.30 19.09 -1.10
C PHE A 105 1.53 18.66 -2.56
N SER A 106 2.78 18.32 -2.87
CA SER A 106 3.22 17.92 -4.20
C SER A 106 4.28 16.83 -4.10
N ALA A 107 4.25 15.88 -5.04
CA ALA A 107 5.16 14.75 -5.12
C ALA A 107 6.60 15.11 -5.58
N ASP A 108 6.82 16.32 -6.09
CA ASP A 108 8.12 16.81 -6.61
C ASP A 108 9.05 17.43 -5.53
N GLY A 109 8.58 17.54 -4.29
CA GLY A 109 9.45 17.71 -3.13
C GLY A 109 9.95 19.12 -2.84
N GLY A 110 9.10 19.91 -2.18
CA GLY A 110 9.62 20.94 -1.26
C GLY A 110 10.48 20.31 -0.12
N GLU A 111 10.74 21.05 0.96
CA GLU A 111 11.60 20.63 2.10
C GLU A 111 11.20 19.31 2.81
N GLU A 112 10.14 18.64 2.37
CA GLU A 112 9.49 17.54 3.07
C GLU A 112 9.43 16.21 2.29
N LEU A 113 9.98 16.12 1.07
CA LEU A 113 10.09 14.85 0.35
C LEU A 113 11.53 14.45 0.06
N PRO A 114 12.05 13.36 0.66
CA PRO A 114 13.19 12.67 0.12
C PRO A 114 12.73 11.87 -1.11
N VAL A 115 12.97 12.43 -2.31
CA VAL A 115 12.70 11.77 -3.59
C VAL A 115 13.57 10.52 -3.74
N GLY A 116 12.95 9.36 -4.01
CA GLY A 116 13.62 8.21 -4.64
C GLY A 116 13.63 6.86 -3.91
N VAL A 117 12.99 6.67 -2.75
CA VAL A 117 13.36 5.59 -1.83
C VAL A 117 12.22 4.62 -1.50
N SER A 118 12.56 3.35 -1.29
CA SER A 118 11.82 2.50 -0.37
C SER A 118 11.74 3.20 0.99
N PHE A 119 10.59 3.75 1.33
CA PHE A 119 10.39 4.54 2.55
C PHE A 119 10.24 3.62 3.76
N GLU A 120 11.36 3.12 4.28
CA GLU A 120 11.42 2.40 5.57
C GLU A 120 11.92 3.27 6.73
N SER A 121 12.04 4.61 6.56
CA SER A 121 12.60 5.46 7.63
C SER A 121 11.83 6.77 7.91
N SER A 122 11.38 6.85 9.17
CA SER A 122 10.92 7.99 9.99
C SER A 122 9.55 8.65 9.71
N ASP A 123 8.60 8.19 10.53
CA ASP A 123 7.61 8.92 11.34
C ASP A 123 6.32 9.49 10.75
N THR A 124 6.08 9.51 9.44
CA THR A 124 4.74 9.86 8.91
C THR A 124 4.33 9.15 7.62
N TRP A 125 5.18 8.25 7.10
CA TRP A 125 4.98 7.64 5.78
C TRP A 125 4.60 6.17 5.84
N SER A 126 3.60 5.78 5.04
CA SER A 126 3.14 4.40 4.91
C SER A 126 3.02 3.96 3.46
N ASN A 127 3.27 2.67 3.20
CA ASN A 127 3.25 2.07 1.87
C ASN A 127 2.12 1.02 1.77
N THR A 128 1.36 1.03 0.67
CA THR A 128 0.21 0.13 0.47
C THR A 128 0.42 -0.84 -0.69
N ASP A 129 0.48 -0.30 -1.91
CA ASP A 129 0.53 -1.10 -3.13
C ASP A 129 1.78 -0.73 -3.93
N ALA A 130 2.45 -1.74 -4.49
CA ALA A 130 3.62 -1.54 -5.33
C ALA A 130 3.34 -1.90 -6.79
N LYS A 131 3.89 -1.10 -7.71
CA LYS A 131 3.99 -1.42 -9.13
C LYS A 131 5.42 -1.80 -9.45
N THR A 132 5.61 -2.96 -10.07
CA THR A 132 6.92 -3.43 -10.51
C THR A 132 7.10 -3.13 -11.99
N PHE A 133 8.20 -2.45 -12.32
CA PHE A 133 8.64 -2.14 -13.67
C PHE A 133 9.86 -2.99 -14.01
N ARG A 134 9.80 -3.67 -15.17
CA ARG A 134 10.86 -4.55 -15.65
C ARG A 134 11.32 -4.11 -17.02
N GLN A 135 12.62 -3.83 -17.16
CA GLN A 135 13.22 -3.53 -18.45
C GLN A 135 14.72 -3.85 -18.43
N ASN A 136 15.24 -4.33 -19.55
CA ASN A 136 16.66 -4.51 -19.79
C ASN A 136 17.03 -3.85 -21.12
N ILE A 137 18.23 -3.29 -21.22
CA ILE A 137 18.80 -2.75 -22.46
C ILE A 137 20.28 -3.11 -22.56
N ASP A 138 20.77 -3.32 -23.78
CA ASP A 138 22.19 -3.49 -24.05
C ASP A 138 22.85 -2.14 -24.25
N VAL A 139 23.97 -1.90 -23.56
CA VAL A 139 24.70 -0.64 -23.59
C VAL A 139 26.20 -0.87 -23.79
N THR A 140 26.85 0.16 -24.31
CA THR A 140 28.31 0.24 -24.37
C THR A 140 28.78 1.33 -23.42
N ILE A 141 29.56 0.97 -22.41
CA ILE A 141 30.04 1.85 -21.34
C ILE A 141 31.51 2.13 -21.56
N GLN A 142 31.82 3.38 -21.90
CA GLN A 142 33.20 3.83 -22.11
C GLN A 142 34.00 3.83 -20.80
N PRO A 143 35.34 3.71 -20.89
CA PRO A 143 36.22 3.93 -19.74
C PRO A 143 35.92 5.22 -18.98
N GLY A 144 35.90 5.13 -17.65
CA GLY A 144 35.64 6.27 -16.77
C GLY A 144 34.16 6.68 -16.70
N LYS A 145 33.24 5.84 -17.17
CA LYS A 145 31.79 6.07 -17.09
C LYS A 145 31.07 4.95 -16.36
N LYS A 146 29.86 5.26 -15.90
CA LYS A 146 28.87 4.31 -15.39
C LYS A 146 27.52 4.55 -16.04
N ALA A 147 26.74 3.48 -16.18
CA ALA A 147 25.45 3.50 -16.85
C ALA A 147 24.36 2.88 -15.95
N ALA A 148 23.17 3.48 -15.99
CA ALA A 148 21.97 2.93 -15.38
C ALA A 148 20.77 3.09 -16.30
N LEU A 149 19.81 2.18 -16.15
CA LEU A 149 18.50 2.31 -16.74
C LEU A 149 17.62 3.07 -15.74
N VAL A 150 16.98 4.14 -16.19
CA VAL A 150 16.11 4.98 -15.38
C VAL A 150 14.68 4.85 -15.90
N ALA A 151 13.76 4.52 -15.01
CA ALA A 151 12.33 4.59 -15.25
C ALA A 151 11.81 5.96 -14.78
N LYS A 152 11.27 6.74 -15.71
CA LYS A 152 10.50 7.96 -15.45
C LYS A 152 9.04 7.57 -15.30
N VAL A 153 8.58 7.51 -14.05
CA VAL A 153 7.23 7.04 -13.69
C VAL A 153 6.37 8.24 -13.34
N THR A 154 5.23 8.38 -14.03
CA THR A 154 4.23 9.38 -13.67
C THR A 154 3.52 8.98 -12.38
N HIS A 155 3.42 9.89 -11.44
CA HIS A 155 2.73 9.76 -10.17
C HIS A 155 1.57 10.74 -10.09
N LYS A 156 0.46 10.27 -9.51
CA LYS A 156 -0.67 11.12 -9.13
C LYS A 156 -0.57 11.50 -7.68
N THR A 157 -0.85 12.77 -7.41
CA THR A 157 -0.85 13.33 -6.05
C THR A 157 -2.29 13.62 -5.63
N PHE A 158 -2.69 13.12 -4.47
CA PHE A 158 -4.01 13.39 -3.90
C PHE A 158 -3.87 14.02 -2.52
N PHE A 159 -4.79 14.93 -2.19
CA PHE A 159 -4.94 15.52 -0.88
C PHE A 159 -6.37 15.31 -0.39
N GLY A 160 -6.51 14.98 0.88
CA GLY A 160 -7.82 14.83 1.50
C GLY A 160 -7.74 14.40 2.95
N ARG A 161 -8.59 13.45 3.31
CA ARG A 161 -8.77 12.99 4.69
C ARG A 161 -9.00 11.50 4.78
N VAL A 162 -8.68 10.92 5.92
CA VAL A 162 -9.00 9.54 6.25
C VAL A 162 -10.27 9.52 7.10
N ARG A 163 -11.22 8.68 6.70
CA ARG A 163 -12.47 8.42 7.40
C ARG A 163 -12.40 7.06 8.08
N LEU A 164 -12.58 7.05 9.39
CA LEU A 164 -12.69 5.86 10.22
C LEU A 164 -14.15 5.65 10.59
N ASN A 165 -14.68 4.46 10.34
CA ASN A 165 -16.02 4.07 10.76
C ASN A 165 -15.94 2.96 11.80
N TYR A 166 -16.69 3.11 12.88
CA TYR A 166 -16.86 2.12 13.93
C TYR A 166 -18.35 1.79 14.07
N GLY A 167 -18.66 0.50 14.05
CA GLY A 167 -20.01 -0.02 14.26
C GLY A 167 -20.43 0.00 15.72
N ASP A 168 -21.66 -0.47 15.97
CA ASP A 168 -22.19 -0.56 17.33
C ASP A 168 -21.38 -1.63 18.12
N PRO A 169 -20.78 -1.30 19.27
CA PRO A 169 -20.04 -2.27 20.09
C PRO A 169 -20.93 -3.40 20.64
N SER A 170 -22.26 -3.26 20.56
CA SER A 170 -23.22 -4.32 20.89
C SER A 170 -23.64 -5.19 19.70
N GLY A 171 -23.25 -4.83 18.47
CA GLY A 171 -23.55 -5.54 17.22
C GLY A 171 -22.47 -6.54 16.77
N GLU A 172 -22.77 -7.30 15.72
CA GLU A 172 -21.85 -8.26 15.09
C GLU A 172 -20.70 -7.54 14.36
N PRO A 173 -19.42 -7.95 14.46
CA PRO A 173 -18.31 -7.38 13.67
C PRO A 173 -18.62 -7.33 12.16
N GLY A 174 -18.28 -6.22 11.49
CA GLY A 174 -18.51 -6.07 10.04
C GLY A 174 -19.98 -5.88 9.62
N ALA A 175 -20.90 -5.65 10.57
CA ALA A 175 -22.31 -5.37 10.30
C ALA A 175 -22.58 -4.05 9.55
N ASN A 176 -21.56 -3.23 9.31
CA ASN A 176 -21.64 -1.95 8.60
C ASN A 176 -22.74 -1.02 9.14
N ASP A 177 -22.90 -1.03 10.46
CA ASP A 177 -23.90 -0.27 11.21
C ASP A 177 -23.42 1.15 11.59
N TYR A 178 -22.18 1.50 11.20
CA TYR A 178 -21.59 2.85 11.13
C TYR A 178 -22.05 3.86 12.20
N HIS A 179 -22.06 3.45 13.47
CA HIS A 179 -22.62 4.22 14.56
C HIS A 179 -21.75 5.44 14.93
N TYR A 180 -20.43 5.32 14.76
CA TYR A 180 -19.48 6.40 15.02
C TYR A 180 -18.54 6.60 13.82
N VAL A 181 -18.37 7.86 13.40
CA VAL A 181 -17.51 8.25 12.28
C VAL A 181 -16.52 9.32 12.74
N TRP A 182 -15.24 9.10 12.43
CA TRP A 182 -14.15 10.02 12.73
C TRP A 182 -13.39 10.40 11.46
N TYR A 183 -12.82 11.60 11.46
CA TYR A 183 -12.04 12.13 10.34
C TYR A 183 -10.66 12.58 10.79
N ALA A 184 -9.63 12.14 10.07
CA ALA A 184 -8.28 12.66 10.14
C ALA A 184 -7.99 13.46 8.86
N ASN A 185 -7.94 14.78 8.96
CA ASN A 185 -7.70 15.68 7.83
C ASN A 185 -6.20 15.84 7.56
N GLY A 186 -5.86 16.38 6.39
CA GLY A 186 -4.48 16.69 6.04
C GLY A 186 -3.68 15.44 5.68
N VAL A 187 -4.25 14.61 4.80
CA VAL A 187 -3.65 13.36 4.32
C VAL A 187 -3.29 13.48 2.86
N GLY A 188 -2.05 13.12 2.52
CA GLY A 188 -1.53 13.10 1.16
C GLY A 188 -1.28 11.69 0.68
N SER A 189 -1.49 11.46 -0.61
CA SER A 189 -1.18 10.21 -1.29
C SER A 189 -0.38 10.49 -2.55
N VAL A 190 0.70 9.75 -2.77
CA VAL A 190 1.45 9.75 -4.02
C VAL A 190 1.41 8.35 -4.59
N GLN A 191 0.83 8.20 -5.78
CA GLN A 191 0.54 6.89 -6.36
C GLN A 191 1.19 6.75 -7.73
N PRO A 192 2.05 5.74 -7.95
CA PRO A 192 2.61 5.47 -9.27
C PRO A 192 1.49 5.04 -10.24
N THR A 193 1.58 5.53 -11.48
CA THR A 193 0.69 5.11 -12.57
C THR A 193 1.36 4.06 -13.45
N ASP A 194 0.64 3.55 -14.45
CA ASP A 194 1.20 2.67 -15.48
C ASP A 194 1.94 3.43 -16.59
N GLN A 195 1.97 4.77 -16.54
CA GLN A 195 2.73 5.58 -17.48
C GLN A 195 4.19 5.63 -17.06
N VAL A 196 5.01 4.86 -17.77
CA VAL A 196 6.45 4.79 -17.59
C VAL A 196 7.15 5.04 -18.91
N THR A 197 8.22 5.84 -18.87
CA THR A 197 9.18 5.94 -19.97
C THR A 197 10.55 5.54 -19.46
N TYR A 198 11.33 4.85 -20.29
CA TYR A 198 12.67 4.41 -19.93
C TYR A 198 13.71 5.28 -20.60
N ASP A 199 14.76 5.60 -19.86
CA ASP A 199 15.90 6.38 -20.32
C ASP A 199 17.20 5.70 -19.89
N GLN A 200 18.26 5.87 -20.67
CA GLN A 200 19.59 5.43 -20.28
C GLN A 200 20.38 6.63 -19.75
N ARG A 201 20.91 6.50 -18.53
CA ARG A 201 21.77 7.52 -17.93
C ARG A 201 23.20 7.01 -17.93
N ILE A 202 24.06 7.65 -18.72
CA ILE A 202 25.51 7.37 -18.74
C ILE A 202 26.22 8.63 -18.26
N VAL A 203 26.91 8.52 -17.13
CA VAL A 203 27.61 9.63 -16.47
C VAL A 203 29.06 9.27 -16.18
N ASN A 204 29.87 10.25 -15.84
CA ASN A 204 31.23 10.00 -15.38
C ASN A 204 31.22 9.32 -14.01
N CYS A 205 32.28 8.59 -13.68
CA CYS A 205 32.38 7.85 -12.42
C CYS A 205 32.30 8.72 -11.15
N ASP A 206 32.66 10.00 -11.27
CA ASP A 206 32.63 11.01 -10.21
C ASP A 206 31.27 11.70 -10.04
N GLN A 207 30.30 11.42 -10.92
CA GLN A 207 28.96 12.00 -10.89
C GLN A 207 27.97 11.00 -10.30
N ASP A 208 26.96 11.44 -9.56
CA ASP A 208 25.89 10.55 -9.10
C ASP A 208 24.90 10.21 -10.24
N ILE A 209 24.27 9.05 -10.14
CA ILE A 209 23.21 8.58 -11.05
C ILE A 209 21.85 8.82 -10.42
#